data_AF-A0A2U8W7J9-F1
#
_entry.id   AF-A0A2U8W7J9-F1
#
_cell.length_a   1.000
_cell.length_b   1.000
_cell.length_c   1.000
_cell.angle_alpha   90.00
_cell.angle_beta   90.00
_cell.angle_gamma   90.00
#
_symmetry.space_group_name_H-M   'P 1'
#
loop_
_entity.id
_entity.type
_entity.pdbx_description
1 polymer ?
#
loop_
_entity_poly.entity_id
_entity_poly.type
_entity_poly.pdbx_seq_one_letter_code
_entity_poly.pdbx_strand_id
1 'polypeptide(L)'
;MGPEIEVIAANDDSRNPHALGERRVLKDSGIYCETVLGQGTHLYVRNAHADIRSWAGNPCFEQHGLLTYLGYPIRWPDGSLFGTLCVLDLVEKVYTDHERDVMALMRDLIEGNLRTLCVH
;
A
#
# COMPACT_ATOMS: atom_id res chain seq x y z
N MET A 1 15.11 11.50 -12.37
CA MET A 1 13.66 11.47 -12.18
C MET A 1 13.21 10.02 -12.32
N GLY A 2 12.60 9.46 -11.27
CA GLY A 2 12.13 8.08 -11.24
C GLY A 2 10.60 8.00 -11.41
N PRO A 3 10.01 6.79 -11.41
CA PRO A 3 8.56 6.65 -11.40
C PRO A 3 7.96 7.30 -10.16
N GLU A 4 6.76 7.84 -10.30
CA GLU A 4 5.97 8.42 -9.20
C GLU A 4 4.82 7.49 -8.83
N ILE A 5 4.36 7.61 -7.58
CA ILE A 5 3.12 7.01 -7.10
C ILE A 5 2.15 8.13 -6.71
N GLU A 6 0.87 7.95 -7.04
CA GLU A 6 -0.21 8.90 -6.77
C GLU A 6 -1.31 8.25 -5.91
N VAL A 7 -1.84 9.00 -4.95
CA VAL A 7 -3.01 8.59 -4.17
C VAL A 7 -4.28 8.86 -4.98
N ILE A 8 -4.80 7.83 -5.64
CA ILE A 8 -6.01 7.92 -6.47
C ILE A 8 -7.32 7.69 -5.70
N ALA A 9 -7.23 7.03 -4.54
CA ALA A 9 -8.37 6.71 -3.68
C ALA A 9 -7.90 6.58 -2.23
N ALA A 10 -8.72 7.06 -1.31
CA ALA A 10 -8.47 7.06 0.13
C ALA A 10 -9.83 7.05 0.86
N ASN A 11 -9.87 6.49 2.08
CA ASN A 11 -11.04 6.67 2.94
C ASN A 11 -11.09 8.10 3.50
N ASP A 12 -12.25 8.50 4.03
CA ASP A 12 -12.54 9.83 4.56
C ASP A 12 -12.33 9.95 6.09
N ASP A 13 -11.64 8.98 6.72
CA ASP A 13 -11.29 9.07 8.13
C ASP A 13 -10.32 10.23 8.36
N SER A 14 -10.62 11.09 9.35
CA SER A 14 -9.79 12.25 9.69
C SER A 14 -8.36 11.89 10.11
N ARG A 15 -8.10 10.62 10.46
CA ARG A 15 -6.78 10.10 10.83
C ARG A 15 -5.96 9.65 9.62
N ASN A 16 -6.58 9.53 8.44
CA ASN A 16 -5.87 9.16 7.22
C ASN A 16 -4.92 10.30 6.80
N PRO A 17 -3.60 10.08 6.77
CA PRO A 17 -2.65 11.16 6.45
C PRO A 17 -2.56 11.47 4.96
N HIS A 18 -3.18 10.65 4.09
CA HIS A 18 -3.03 10.74 2.64
C HIS A 18 -4.09 11.63 2.01
N ALA A 19 -3.64 12.60 1.20
CA ALA A 19 -4.52 13.43 0.40
C ALA A 19 -4.70 12.84 -1.01
N LEU A 20 -5.92 12.94 -1.56
CA LEU A 20 -6.15 12.58 -2.96
C LEU A 20 -5.29 13.45 -3.89
N GLY A 21 -4.68 12.82 -4.90
CA GLY A 21 -3.75 13.47 -5.83
C GLY A 21 -2.36 13.75 -5.24
N GLU A 22 -2.09 13.37 -3.99
CA GLU A 22 -0.75 13.41 -3.43
C GLU A 22 0.18 12.52 -4.26
N ARG A 23 1.32 13.08 -4.69
CA ARG A 23 2.34 12.38 -5.48
C ARG A 23 3.67 12.33 -4.75
N ARG A 24 4.38 11.22 -4.92
CA ARG A 24 5.75 11.06 -4.44
C ARG A 24 6.59 10.31 -5.47
N VAL A 25 7.85 10.70 -5.60
CA VAL A 25 8.84 9.88 -6.31
C VAL A 25 8.95 8.56 -5.56
N LEU A 26 8.82 7.44 -6.26
CA LEU A 26 8.77 6.11 -5.65
C LEU A 26 10.15 5.64 -5.23
N LYS A 27 11.17 5.90 -6.06
CA LYS A 27 12.53 5.43 -5.82
C LYS A 27 13.14 6.14 -4.61
N ASP A 28 13.69 5.35 -3.69
CA ASP A 28 14.36 5.79 -2.45
C ASP A 28 13.42 6.61 -1.54
N SER A 29 12.12 6.38 -1.65
CA SER A 29 11.08 7.12 -0.90
C SER A 29 10.92 6.62 0.53
N GLY A 30 11.29 5.35 0.78
CA GLY A 30 11.16 4.71 2.09
C GLY A 30 9.73 4.40 2.51
N ILE A 31 8.72 4.66 1.66
CA ILE A 31 7.32 4.37 1.99
C ILE A 31 7.04 2.87 1.82
N TYR A 32 6.07 2.35 2.57
CA TYR A 32 5.69 0.94 2.50
C TYR A 32 5.30 0.47 1.08
N CYS A 33 4.65 1.34 0.30
CA CYS A 33 4.24 1.05 -1.07
C CYS A 33 5.44 0.78 -1.99
N GLU A 34 6.58 1.43 -1.78
CA GLU A 34 7.82 1.14 -2.51
C GLU A 34 8.27 -0.29 -2.26
N THR A 35 8.24 -0.75 -1.00
CA THR A 35 8.58 -2.14 -0.68
C THR A 35 7.61 -3.13 -1.34
N VAL A 36 6.29 -2.88 -1.28
CA VAL A 36 5.27 -3.74 -1.92
C VAL A 36 5.54 -3.87 -3.42
N LEU A 37 5.78 -2.75 -4.10
CA LEU A 37 6.06 -2.73 -5.53
C LEU A 37 7.42 -3.38 -5.84
N GLY A 38 8.45 -3.12 -5.03
CA GLY A 38 9.78 -3.69 -5.22
C GLY A 38 9.82 -5.22 -5.08
N GLN A 39 9.05 -5.79 -4.14
CA GLN A 39 9.01 -7.24 -3.94
C GLN A 39 7.94 -7.96 -4.79
N GLY A 40 6.99 -7.21 -5.38
CA GLY A 40 5.90 -7.79 -6.17
C GLY A 40 4.98 -8.72 -5.38
N THR A 41 4.97 -8.66 -4.05
CA THR A 41 4.10 -9.46 -3.19
C THR A 41 3.60 -8.61 -2.02
N HIS A 42 2.61 -9.13 -1.30
CA HIS A 42 2.02 -8.44 -0.17
C HIS A 42 3.08 -8.14 0.91
N LEU A 43 2.91 -6.98 1.55
CA LEU A 43 3.70 -6.58 2.71
C LEU A 43 2.78 -6.53 3.92
N TYR A 44 3.16 -7.25 4.96
CA TYR A 44 2.55 -7.12 6.27
C TYR A 44 3.59 -6.68 7.29
N VAL A 45 3.31 -5.55 7.94
CA VAL A 45 4.06 -4.97 9.05
C VAL A 45 3.11 -4.90 10.22
N ARG A 46 3.26 -5.80 11.18
CA ARG A 46 2.43 -5.84 12.39
C ARG A 46 2.68 -4.63 13.27
N ASN A 47 3.94 -4.30 13.50
CA ASN A 47 4.36 -3.16 14.29
C ASN A 47 5.70 -2.63 13.77
N ALA A 48 5.68 -1.41 13.22
CA ALA A 48 6.83 -0.75 12.63
C ALA A 48 8.00 -0.54 13.62
N HIS A 49 7.73 -0.40 14.93
CA HIS A 49 8.78 -0.29 15.96
C HIS A 49 9.53 -1.61 16.19
N ALA A 50 8.85 -2.75 16.02
CA ALA A 50 9.36 -4.07 16.36
C ALA A 50 9.74 -4.92 15.14
N ASP A 51 9.51 -4.41 13.93
CA ASP A 51 9.79 -5.13 12.69
C ASP A 51 11.30 -5.22 12.44
N ILE A 52 11.79 -6.43 12.16
CA ILE A 52 13.22 -6.70 11.93
C ILE A 52 13.79 -5.94 10.73
N ARG A 53 12.93 -5.58 9.76
CA ARG A 53 13.36 -4.80 8.58
C ARG A 53 13.78 -3.39 8.94
N SER A 54 13.35 -2.90 10.11
CA SER A 54 13.40 -1.49 10.51
C SER A 54 12.65 -0.59 9.55
N TRP A 55 11.77 0.25 10.07
CA TRP A 55 11.06 1.27 9.29
C TRP A 55 11.50 2.69 9.64
N ALA A 56 12.68 2.83 10.25
CA ALA A 56 13.31 4.14 10.45
C ALA A 56 13.49 4.85 9.09
N GLY A 57 13.11 6.13 9.03
CA GLY A 57 13.07 6.94 7.82
C GLY A 57 11.79 6.79 6.98
N ASN A 58 10.87 5.88 7.31
CA ASN A 58 9.58 5.80 6.63
C ASN A 58 8.69 6.99 7.05
N PRO A 59 8.27 7.87 6.12
CA PRO A 59 7.51 9.08 6.46
C PRO A 59 6.17 8.79 7.15
N CYS A 60 5.48 7.72 6.75
CA CYS A 60 4.20 7.33 7.34
C CYS A 60 4.36 6.94 8.81
N PHE A 61 5.44 6.23 9.13
CA PHE A 61 5.75 5.84 10.50
C PHE A 61 6.26 7.02 11.32
N GLU A 62 7.25 7.77 10.84
CA GLU A 62 7.91 8.82 11.63
C GLU A 62 7.05 10.08 11.82
N GLN A 63 6.27 10.46 10.80
CA GLN A 63 5.52 11.73 10.82
C GLN A 63 4.09 11.55 11.29
N HIS A 64 3.50 10.38 11.05
CA HIS A 64 2.09 10.11 11.36
C HIS A 64 1.87 9.01 12.38
N GLY A 65 2.93 8.32 12.84
CA GLY A 65 2.82 7.27 13.86
C GLY A 65 2.13 6.00 13.35
N LEU A 66 2.11 5.76 12.04
CA LEU A 66 1.49 4.55 11.47
C LEU A 66 2.32 3.32 11.84
N LEU A 67 1.77 2.48 12.71
CA LEU A 67 2.45 1.31 13.27
C LEU A 67 2.19 0.05 12.46
N THR A 68 0.97 -0.12 11.97
CA THR A 68 0.59 -1.32 11.21
C THR A 68 0.36 -0.96 9.75
N TYR A 69 0.87 -1.82 8.86
CA TYR A 69 0.66 -1.75 7.42
C TYR A 69 0.31 -3.13 6.87
N LEU A 70 -0.73 -3.21 6.06
CA LEU A 70 -1.00 -4.36 5.20
C LEU A 70 -1.27 -3.85 3.78
N GLY A 71 -0.39 -4.21 2.84
CA GLY A 71 -0.49 -3.77 1.46
C GLY A 71 -0.33 -4.91 0.48
N TYR A 72 -1.03 -4.80 -0.64
CA TYR A 72 -1.01 -5.73 -1.74
C TYR A 72 -0.67 -5.00 -3.05
N PRO A 73 0.18 -5.59 -3.91
CA PRO A 73 0.42 -5.06 -5.24
C PRO A 73 -0.84 -5.23 -6.09
N ILE A 74 -1.16 -4.21 -6.89
CA ILE A 74 -2.18 -4.23 -7.94
C ILE A 74 -1.46 -4.32 -9.28
N ARG A 75 -1.92 -5.19 -10.16
CA ARG A 75 -1.36 -5.39 -11.50
C ARG A 75 -2.28 -4.95 -12.62
N TRP A 76 -1.64 -4.51 -13.69
CA TRP A 76 -2.24 -4.45 -15.00
C TRP A 76 -2.53 -5.87 -15.56
N PRO A 77 -3.37 -5.98 -16.60
CA PRO A 77 -3.69 -7.26 -17.23
C PRO A 77 -2.48 -8.03 -17.76
N ASP A 78 -1.43 -7.31 -18.19
CA ASP A 78 -0.17 -7.88 -18.67
C ASP A 78 0.75 -8.38 -17.54
N GLY A 79 0.32 -8.22 -16.28
CA GLY A 79 1.06 -8.62 -15.09
C GLY A 79 2.04 -7.57 -14.56
N SER A 80 2.22 -6.45 -15.26
CA SER A 80 3.04 -5.34 -14.77
C SER A 80 2.39 -4.66 -13.56
N LEU A 81 3.21 -4.06 -12.69
CA LEU A 81 2.73 -3.43 -11.47
C LEU A 81 2.09 -2.07 -11.78
N PHE A 82 0.84 -1.90 -11.36
CA PHE A 82 0.10 -0.64 -11.46
C PHE A 82 0.26 0.24 -10.22
N GLY A 83 0.13 -0.36 -9.04
CA GLY A 83 0.09 0.37 -7.78
C GLY A 83 -0.13 -0.56 -6.59
N THR A 84 -0.69 -0.04 -5.50
CA THR A 84 -0.89 -0.80 -4.26
C THR A 84 -2.26 -0.52 -3.65
N LEU A 85 -2.91 -1.55 -3.12
CA LEU A 85 -4.02 -1.43 -2.18
C LEU A 85 -3.46 -1.62 -0.77
N CYS A 86 -3.74 -0.72 0.17
CA CYS A 86 -3.26 -0.88 1.54
C CYS A 86 -4.24 -0.40 2.60
N VAL A 87 -4.06 -0.93 3.80
CA VAL A 87 -4.67 -0.48 5.05
C VAL A 87 -3.59 -0.19 6.07
N LEU A 88 -3.83 0.82 6.89
CA LEU A 88 -2.89 1.44 7.80
C LEU A 88 -3.56 1.60 9.17
N ASP A 89 -2.81 1.48 10.24
CA ASP A 89 -3.32 1.75 11.59
C ASP A 89 -2.26 2.40 12.49
N LEU A 90 -2.70 3.23 13.43
CA LEU A 90 -1.89 3.90 14.43
C LEU A 90 -1.55 2.98 15.61
N VAL A 91 -2.25 1.86 15.74
CA VAL A 91 -1.99 0.85 16.77
C VAL A 91 -1.51 -0.44 16.16
N GLU A 92 -0.76 -1.22 16.92
CA GLU A 92 -0.41 -2.58 16.53
C GLU A 92 -1.68 -3.42 16.32
N LYS A 93 -1.85 -3.93 15.11
CA LYS A 93 -2.97 -4.80 14.75
C LYS A 93 -2.47 -6.12 14.17
N VAL A 94 -3.10 -7.20 14.65
CA VAL A 94 -2.97 -8.54 14.05
C VAL A 94 -4.15 -8.78 13.14
N TYR A 95 -3.94 -8.71 11.83
CA TYR A 95 -4.99 -9.09 10.89
C TYR A 95 -5.24 -10.60 10.94
N THR A 96 -6.50 -10.97 10.94
CA THR A 96 -6.97 -12.36 10.80
C THR A 96 -6.78 -12.85 9.36
N ASP A 97 -6.86 -14.16 9.14
CA ASP A 97 -6.92 -14.71 7.77
C ASP A 97 -8.09 -14.13 6.98
N HIS A 98 -9.26 -14.01 7.62
CA HIS A 98 -10.45 -13.43 6.99
C HIS A 98 -10.24 -11.98 6.53
N GLU A 99 -9.61 -11.12 7.36
CA GLU A 99 -9.30 -9.74 6.96
C GLU A 99 -8.30 -9.69 5.80
N ARG A 100 -7.31 -10.60 5.78
CA ARG A 100 -6.37 -10.72 4.65
C ARG A 100 -7.07 -11.20 3.38
N ASP A 101 -8.03 -12.12 3.48
CA ASP A 101 -8.81 -12.62 2.36
C ASP A 101 -9.69 -11.52 1.76
N VAL A 102 -10.31 -10.68 2.60
CA VAL A 102 -11.07 -9.51 2.14
C VAL A 102 -10.18 -8.54 1.38
N MET A 103 -8.99 -8.24 1.90
CA MET A 103 -8.02 -7.38 1.19
C MET A 103 -7.57 -7.97 -0.15
N ALA A 104 -7.36 -9.28 -0.18
CA ALA A 104 -7.02 -10.00 -1.39
C ALA A 104 -8.15 -9.94 -2.43
N LEU A 105 -9.40 -10.17 -2.01
CA LEU A 105 -10.58 -10.07 -2.86
C LEU A 105 -10.74 -8.65 -3.43
N MET A 106 -10.54 -7.62 -2.61
CA MET A 106 -10.61 -6.23 -3.06
C MET A 106 -9.54 -5.90 -4.10
N ARG A 107 -8.30 -6.39 -3.91
CA ARG A 107 -7.26 -6.30 -4.94
C ARG A 107 -7.72 -6.98 -6.23
N ASP A 108 -8.23 -8.21 -6.15
CA ASP A 108 -8.62 -8.99 -7.33
C ASP A 108 -9.78 -8.32 -8.10
N LEU A 109 -10.72 -7.68 -7.39
CA LEU A 109 -11.78 -6.87 -7.99
C LEU A 109 -11.23 -5.64 -8.73
N ILE A 110 -10.25 -4.93 -8.14
CA ILE A 110 -9.61 -3.80 -8.81
C ILE A 110 -8.88 -4.26 -10.07
N GLU A 111 -8.07 -5.32 -9.98
CA GLU A 111 -7.38 -5.88 -11.15
C GLU A 111 -8.35 -6.38 -12.22
N GLY A 112 -9.48 -6.97 -11.82
CA GLY A 112 -10.58 -7.35 -12.71
C GLY A 112 -11.16 -6.16 -13.45
N ASN A 113 -11.40 -5.04 -12.76
CA ASN A 113 -11.88 -3.81 -13.39
C ASN A 113 -10.85 -3.21 -14.36
N LEU A 114 -9.56 -3.19 -13.99
CA LEU A 114 -8.50 -2.73 -14.89
C LEU A 114 -8.47 -3.55 -16.19
N ARG A 115 -8.69 -4.87 -16.11
CA ARG A 115 -8.83 -5.72 -17.32
C ARG A 115 -9.94 -5.26 -18.23
N THR A 116 -11.10 -4.87 -17.70
CA THR A 116 -12.21 -4.40 -18.55
C THR A 116 -11.92 -3.08 -19.26
N LEU A 117 -11.10 -2.21 -18.67
CA LEU A 117 -10.73 -0.91 -19.22
C LEU A 117 -9.66 -1.01 -20.33
N CYS A 118 -8.80 -2.03 -20.28
CA CYS A 118 -7.70 -2.21 -21.22
C CYS A 118 -8.06 -3.03 -22.48
N VAL A 119 -9.35 -3.35 -22.73
CA VAL A 119 -9.78 -4.17 -23.89
C VAL A 119 -10.11 -3.34 -25.14
N HIS A 120 -9.57 -2.13 -25.29
CA HIS A 120 -9.72 -1.27 -26.47
C HIS A 120 -8.34 -0.79 -26.95
#